data_AF-A0A2D8ZY22-F1
#
_entry.id   AF-A0A2D8ZY22-F1
#
_cell.length_a   1.000
_cell.length_b   1.000
_cell.length_c   1.000
_cell.angle_alpha   90.00
_cell.angle_beta   90.00
_cell.angle_gamma   90.00
#
_symmetry.space_group_name_H-M   'P 1'
#
loop_
_entity.id
_entity.type
_entity.pdbx_description
1 polymer ?
#
loop_
_entity_poly.entity_id
_entity_poly.type
_entity_poly.pdbx_seq_one_letter_code
_entity_poly.pdbx_strand_id
1 'polypeptide(L)'
;MATGRRVGLIASVPATMHDSEYYLKLAAEEAGTVVEPRLCLADDLIPVMRSEGQAGLERHLEREVLNLAPYVDVVLLTQFSFAAALAHLQKVSPVPVLSAPHSSARALKRLLS
;
A
#
# COMPACT_ATOMS: atom_id res chain seq x y z
N MET A 1 14.28 -8.13 -16.46
CA MET A 1 13.05 -7.31 -16.35
C MET A 1 13.22 -6.39 -15.16
N ALA A 2 12.92 -5.10 -15.29
CA ALA A 2 13.07 -4.16 -14.18
C ALA A 2 11.91 -4.35 -13.21
N THR A 3 12.15 -5.09 -12.13
CA THR A 3 11.21 -5.31 -11.02
C THR A 3 10.99 -4.00 -10.26
N GLY A 4 9.74 -3.65 -9.95
CA GLY A 4 9.40 -2.57 -9.02
C GLY A 4 9.04 -1.23 -9.67
N ARG A 5 8.74 -1.20 -10.97
CA ARG A 5 8.26 0.03 -11.64
C ARG A 5 6.75 0.15 -11.62
N ARG A 6 6.02 -0.95 -11.74
CA ARG A 6 4.56 -0.95 -11.65
C ARG A 6 4.16 -1.08 -10.18
N VAL A 7 3.61 -0.03 -9.60
CA VAL A 7 3.33 0.04 -8.15
C VAL A 7 1.84 0.15 -7.94
N GLY A 8 1.25 -0.84 -7.27
CA GLY A 8 -0.12 -0.78 -6.81
C GLY A 8 -0.25 0.10 -5.58
N LEU A 9 -1.13 1.11 -5.60
CA LEU A 9 -1.44 1.93 -4.42
C LEU A 9 -2.84 1.59 -3.93
N ILE A 10 -2.97 1.22 -2.66
CA ILE A 10 -4.27 0.99 -2.02
C ILE A 10 -4.53 2.09 -0.99
N ALA A 11 -5.66 2.77 -1.13
CA ALA A 11 -6.18 3.75 -0.18
C ALA A 11 -7.71 3.66 -0.08
N SER A 12 -8.30 4.14 1.01
CA SER A 12 -9.74 4.30 1.20
C SER A 12 -10.19 5.76 1.22
N VAL A 13 -9.25 6.71 1.13
CA VAL A 13 -9.54 8.14 1.15
C VAL A 13 -8.96 8.77 -0.12
N PRO A 14 -9.78 9.46 -0.95
CA PRO A 14 -9.31 10.04 -2.21
C PRO A 14 -8.12 10.99 -2.05
N ALA A 15 -8.14 11.85 -1.02
CA ALA A 15 -7.03 12.77 -0.74
C ALA A 15 -5.73 12.01 -0.46
N THR A 16 -5.78 10.95 0.36
CA THR A 16 -4.61 10.11 0.63
C THR A 16 -4.10 9.40 -0.61
N MET A 17 -5.00 8.95 -1.51
CA MET A 17 -4.59 8.36 -2.78
C MET A 17 -3.81 9.36 -3.63
N HIS A 18 -4.35 10.57 -3.80
CA HIS A 18 -3.71 11.62 -4.58
C HIS A 18 -2.33 11.99 -4.03
N ASP A 19 -2.22 12.20 -2.71
CA ASP A 19 -0.96 12.53 -2.07
C ASP A 19 0.07 11.40 -2.21
N SER A 20 -0.37 10.15 -2.01
CA SER A 20 0.50 8.99 -2.14
C SER A 20 1.02 8.80 -3.56
N GLU A 21 0.19 9.02 -4.56
CA GLU A 21 0.60 8.97 -5.96
C GLU A 21 1.62 10.06 -6.27
N TYR A 22 1.36 11.29 -5.83
CA TYR A 22 2.26 12.42 -6.01
C TYR A 22 3.64 12.16 -5.40
N TYR A 23 3.69 11.79 -4.11
CA TYR A 23 4.96 11.57 -3.43
C TYR A 23 5.70 10.33 -3.92
N LEU A 24 5.00 9.29 -4.38
CA LEU A 24 5.64 8.14 -5.03
C LEU A 24 6.34 8.57 -6.32
N LYS A 25 5.67 9.36 -7.16
CA LYS A 25 6.25 9.89 -8.41
C LYS A 25 7.44 10.80 -8.14
N LEU A 26 7.32 11.69 -7.16
CA LEU A 26 8.41 12.57 -6.75
C LEU A 26 9.65 11.78 -6.28
N ALA A 27 9.46 10.79 -5.41
CA ALA A 27 10.56 9.95 -4.93
C ALA A 27 11.19 9.12 -6.06
N ALA A 28 10.41 8.70 -7.05
CA ALA A 28 10.92 8.00 -8.23
C ALA A 28 11.78 8.94 -9.10
N GLU A 29 11.31 10.16 -9.33
CA GLU A 29 12.05 11.19 -10.07
C GLU A 29 13.39 11.51 -9.40
N GLU A 30 13.40 11.73 -8.08
CA GLU A 30 14.62 11.96 -7.29
C GLU A 30 15.60 10.77 -7.38
N ALA A 31 15.09 9.55 -7.47
CA ALA A 31 15.88 8.34 -7.64
C ALA A 31 16.29 8.07 -9.11
N GLY A 32 15.95 8.95 -10.06
CA GLY A 32 16.24 8.78 -11.48
C GLY A 32 15.53 7.58 -12.11
N THR A 33 14.39 7.17 -11.55
CA THR A 33 13.58 6.06 -12.06
C THR A 33 12.18 6.52 -12.44
N VAL A 34 11.52 5.76 -13.31
CA VAL A 34 10.11 5.96 -13.66
C VAL A 34 9.31 4.86 -12.99
N VAL A 35 8.21 5.26 -12.34
CA VAL A 35 7.21 4.38 -11.77
C VAL A 35 5.86 4.60 -12.46
N GLU A 36 5.09 3.52 -12.56
CA GLU A 36 3.74 3.49 -13.11
C GLU A 36 2.78 3.10 -11.98
N PRO A 37 2.20 4.09 -11.26
CA PRO A 37 1.25 3.82 -10.20
C PRO A 37 -0.06 3.27 -10.78
N ARG A 38 -0.61 2.24 -10.14
CA ARG A 38 -1.96 1.73 -10.39
C ARG A 38 -2.79 1.91 -9.13
N LEU A 39 -3.77 2.80 -9.21
CA LEU A 39 -4.56 3.23 -8.05
C LEU A 39 -5.72 2.27 -7.79
N CYS A 40 -5.90 1.90 -6.53
CA CYS A 40 -7.03 1.14 -6.00
C CYS A 40 -7.64 1.95 -4.85
N LEU A 41 -8.71 2.68 -5.14
CA LEU A 41 -9.49 3.38 -4.13
C LEU A 41 -10.58 2.41 -3.62
N ALA A 42 -10.35 1.84 -2.44
CA ALA A 42 -11.27 0.96 -1.73
C ALA A 42 -11.90 1.74 -0.56
N ASP A 43 -12.85 2.60 -0.90
CA ASP A 43 -13.49 3.58 -0.01
C ASP A 43 -14.31 2.96 1.14
N ASP A 44 -14.74 1.71 0.98
CA ASP A 44 -15.49 0.93 1.95
C ASP A 44 -14.63 0.22 3.01
N LEU A 45 -13.30 0.23 2.89
CA LEU A 45 -12.41 -0.45 3.85
C LEU A 45 -12.54 0.08 5.29
N ILE A 46 -12.76 1.38 5.47
CA ILE A 46 -12.94 1.97 6.81
C ILE A 46 -14.30 1.55 7.41
N PRO A 47 -15.42 1.64 6.68
CA PRO A 47 -16.68 0.99 7.10
C PRO A 47 -16.51 -0.49 7.46
N VAL A 48 -15.86 -1.30 6.62
CA VAL A 48 -15.63 -2.73 6.85
C VAL A 48 -14.82 -2.95 8.12
N MET A 49 -13.73 -2.19 8.33
CA MET A 49 -12.94 -2.27 9.56
C MET A 49 -13.79 -1.94 10.80
N ARG A 50 -14.74 -1.00 10.71
CA ARG A 50 -15.61 -0.64 11.84
C ARG A 50 -16.67 -1.69 12.13
N SER A 51 -17.22 -2.37 11.11
CA SER A 51 -18.27 -3.36 11.27
C SER A 51 -17.76 -4.78 11.55
N GLU A 52 -16.66 -5.17 10.90
CA GLU A 52 -16.13 -6.54 10.90
C GLU A 52 -14.77 -6.66 11.61
N GLY A 53 -14.20 -5.53 12.05
CA GLY A 53 -12.91 -5.50 12.72
C GLY A 53 -11.74 -5.86 11.82
N GLN A 54 -10.66 -6.33 12.44
CA GLN A 54 -9.40 -6.64 11.78
C GLN A 54 -9.54 -7.75 10.73
N ALA A 55 -10.32 -8.80 11.02
CA ALA A 55 -10.50 -9.93 10.10
C ALA A 55 -11.27 -9.54 8.83
N GLY A 56 -12.23 -8.61 8.92
CA GLY A 56 -12.90 -8.05 7.75
C GLY A 56 -11.96 -7.20 6.91
N LEU A 57 -11.17 -6.34 7.58
CA LEU A 57 -10.15 -5.53 6.91
C LEU A 57 -9.12 -6.38 6.16
N GLU A 58 -8.60 -7.44 6.78
CA GLU A 58 -7.63 -8.36 6.19
C GLU A 58 -8.17 -9.06 4.95
N ARG A 59 -9.39 -9.61 5.05
CA ARG A 59 -10.04 -10.31 3.94
C ARG A 59 -10.30 -9.38 2.75
N HIS A 60 -10.73 -8.16 3.04
CA HIS A 60 -11.04 -7.19 2.00
C HIS A 60 -9.76 -6.66 1.32
N LEU A 61 -8.75 -6.29 2.10
CA LEU A 61 -7.43 -5.93 1.56
C LEU A 61 -6.79 -7.07 0.78
N GLU A 62 -6.94 -8.32 1.21
CA GLU A 62 -6.46 -9.48 0.46
C GLU A 62 -7.09 -9.54 -0.93
N ARG A 63 -8.41 -9.36 -1.03
CA ARG A 63 -9.10 -9.33 -2.32
C ARG A 63 -8.56 -8.22 -3.23
N GLU A 64 -8.39 -7.02 -2.69
CA GLU A 64 -7.90 -5.88 -3.47
C GLU A 64 -6.43 -6.09 -3.91
N VAL A 65 -5.58 -6.66 -3.04
CA VAL A 65 -4.21 -7.03 -3.39
C VAL A 65 -4.17 -8.09 -4.49
N LEU A 66 -4.96 -9.16 -4.37
CA LEU A 66 -5.01 -10.25 -5.35
C LEU A 66 -5.54 -9.78 -6.71
N ASN A 67 -6.50 -8.85 -6.73
CA ASN A 67 -7.01 -8.23 -7.96
C ASN A 67 -5.95 -7.35 -8.63
N LEU A 68 -5.10 -6.68 -7.84
CA LEU A 68 -4.11 -5.74 -8.34
C LEU A 68 -2.82 -6.44 -8.79
N ALA A 69 -2.44 -7.52 -8.11
CA ALA A 69 -1.17 -8.22 -8.28
C ALA A 69 -0.82 -8.64 -9.72
N PRO A 70 -1.77 -9.07 -10.60
CA PRO A 70 -1.44 -9.40 -11.99
C PRO A 70 -0.90 -8.23 -12.82
N TYR A 71 -1.11 -6.98 -12.37
CA TYR A 71 -0.80 -5.77 -13.12
C TYR A 71 0.38 -4.98 -12.54
N VAL A 72 0.90 -5.38 -11.39
CA VAL A 72 1.90 -4.61 -10.63
C VAL A 72 3.02 -5.52 -10.16
N ASP A 73 4.19 -4.92 -9.89
CA ASP A 73 5.35 -5.63 -9.36
C ASP A 73 5.37 -5.63 -7.83
N VAL A 74 4.67 -4.67 -7.21
CA VAL A 74 4.62 -4.43 -5.76
C VAL A 74 3.33 -3.70 -5.41
N VAL A 75 2.78 -3.96 -4.22
CA VAL A 75 1.66 -3.20 -3.66
C VAL A 75 2.12 -2.39 -2.45
N LEU A 76 1.73 -1.12 -2.38
CA LEU A 76 2.00 -0.22 -1.26
C LEU A 76 0.69 0.14 -0.55
N LEU A 77 0.61 -0.22 0.72
CA LEU A 77 -0.43 0.22 1.65
C LEU A 77 -0.12 1.64 2.10
N THR A 78 -0.99 2.58 1.76
CA THR A 78 -0.73 4.02 1.92
C THR A 78 -1.18 4.58 3.28
N GLN A 79 -2.09 3.89 3.99
CA GLN A 79 -2.69 4.37 5.24
C GLN A 79 -2.28 3.54 6.45
N PHE A 80 -2.19 4.22 7.61
CA PHE A 80 -1.82 3.59 8.88
C PHE A 80 -2.80 2.50 9.31
N SER A 81 -4.10 2.69 9.09
CA SER A 81 -5.12 1.69 9.41
C SER A 81 -4.90 0.35 8.72
N PHE A 82 -4.19 0.32 7.58
CA PHE A 82 -3.92 -0.91 6.83
C PHE A 82 -2.65 -1.62 7.31
N ALA A 83 -1.81 -0.95 8.10
CA ALA A 83 -0.55 -1.48 8.61
C ALA A 83 -0.75 -2.82 9.33
N ALA A 84 -1.81 -2.95 10.14
CA ALA A 84 -2.10 -4.18 10.88
C ALA A 84 -2.28 -5.42 9.97
N ALA A 85 -2.79 -5.24 8.75
CA ALA A 85 -2.99 -6.32 7.80
C ALA A 85 -1.71 -6.73 7.05
N LEU A 86 -0.61 -5.97 7.17
CA LEU A 86 0.61 -6.22 6.38
C LEU A 86 1.15 -7.64 6.54
N ALA A 87 1.21 -8.15 7.78
CA ALA A 87 1.76 -9.47 8.05
C ALA A 87 0.91 -10.61 7.45
N HIS A 88 -0.40 -10.40 7.33
CA HIS A 88 -1.31 -11.31 6.65
C HIS A 88 -1.08 -11.25 5.13
N LEU A 89 -1.10 -10.04 4.56
CA LEU A 89 -0.98 -9.82 3.12
C LEU A 89 0.36 -10.30 2.56
N GLN A 90 1.45 -10.20 3.32
CA GLN A 90 2.76 -10.72 2.91
C GLN A 90 2.81 -12.26 2.79
N LYS A 91 1.90 -12.99 3.45
CA LYS A 91 1.82 -14.45 3.34
C LYS A 91 1.02 -14.91 2.12
N VAL A 92 0.00 -14.14 1.73
CA VAL A 92 -0.99 -14.54 0.72
C VAL A 92 -0.76 -13.88 -0.64
N SER A 93 -0.08 -12.72 -0.68
CA SER A 93 0.13 -11.97 -1.92
C SER A 93 1.21 -12.61 -2.79
N PRO A 94 0.99 -12.75 -4.11
CA PRO A 94 2.00 -13.24 -5.05
C PRO A 94 3.07 -12.18 -5.39
N VAL A 95 2.83 -10.90 -5.06
CA VAL A 95 3.79 -9.81 -5.20
C VAL A 95 4.11 -9.20 -3.83
N PRO A 96 5.30 -8.58 -3.64
CA PRO A 96 5.62 -7.93 -2.38
C PRO A 96 4.57 -6.89 -1.97
N VAL A 97 4.20 -6.90 -0.69
CA VAL A 97 3.33 -5.89 -0.08
C VAL A 97 4.15 -5.08 0.92
N LEU A 98 4.13 -3.76 0.76
CA LEU A 98 4.83 -2.78 1.57
C LEU A 98 3.83 -1.87 2.28
N SER A 99 4.29 -1.16 3.31
CA SER A 99 3.49 -0.18 4.04
C SER A 99 4.30 1.09 4.26
N ALA A 100 3.82 2.20 3.69
CA ALA A 100 4.45 3.51 3.86
C ALA A 100 4.52 3.94 5.34
N PRO A 101 3.45 3.79 6.15
CA PRO A 101 3.51 4.08 7.59
C PRO A 101 4.60 3.32 8.35
N HIS A 102 4.81 2.04 8.04
CA HIS A 102 5.88 1.26 8.66
C HIS A 102 7.27 1.75 8.26
N SER A 103 7.44 2.21 7.02
CA SER A 103 8.70 2.80 6.56
C SER A 103 9.02 4.08 7.34
N SER A 104 8.04 4.98 7.47
CA SER A 104 8.18 6.23 8.22
C SER A 104 8.45 5.98 9.71
N ALA A 105 7.70 5.05 10.34
CA ALA A 105 7.91 4.69 11.74
C ALA A 105 9.31 4.09 11.99
N ARG A 106 9.80 3.24 11.07
CA ARG A 106 11.15 2.69 11.14
C ARG A 106 12.22 3.76 10.96
N ALA A 107 12.01 4.72 10.06
CA ALA A 107 12.94 5.84 9.86
C ALA A 107 13.03 6.71 11.12
N LEU A 108 11.89 7.06 11.73
CA LEU A 108 11.86 7.82 12.97
C LEU A 108 12.58 7.10 14.12
N LYS A 109 12.33 5.79 14.30
CA LYS A 109 13.00 4.99 15.34
C LYS A 109 14.52 5.07 15.24
N ARG A 110 15.08 5.07 14.03
CA ARG A 110 16.54 5.16 13.79
C ARG A 110 17.12 6.53 14.17
N LEU A 111 16.33 7.61 14.10
CA LEU A 111 16.77 8.96 14.50
C LEU A 111 16.72 9.17 16.02
N LEU A 112 15.88 8.42 16.71
CA LEU A 112 15.68 8.50 18.16
C LEU A 112 16.55 7.51 18.96
N SER A 113 17.36 6.69 18.28
CA SER A 113 18.29 5.72 18.90
C SER A 113 19.71 6.24 18.84
#